data_AF-A0A7C5VVP0-F1
#
_entry.id   AF-A0A7C5VVP0-F1
#
_cell.length_a   1.000
_cell.length_b   1.000
_cell.length_c   1.000
_cell.angle_alpha   90.00
_cell.angle_beta   90.00
_cell.angle_gamma   90.00
#
_symmetry.space_group_name_H-M   'P 1'
#
loop_
_entity.id
_entity.type
_entity.pdbx_description
1 polymer ?
#
loop_
_entity_poly.entity_id
_entity_poly.type
_entity_poly.pdbx_seq_one_letter_code
_entity_poly.pdbx_strand_id
1 'polypeptide(L)'
;MLEVRNGGFETTVQDYPGRIGMLSLGFAPAGPMDDYAFRFANVLVGNPPGTAGLEITAGGLVIAFEDERAIAVCGADMGARLNGQPLELWRSYLVRAGDLLEFDYLQGPGFRTYLAVSGGIDVPPVLGSRATYLPGAIGGFEGRKLQAGDRLPLGEPLTDPAQAAGRRVPASLIPSYPGYNEVWEVEATRGPQADPDYMTA
;
A
#
# COMPACT_ATOMS: atom_id res chain seq x y z
N MET A 1 16.21 7.27 -2.30
CA MET A 1 16.09 5.80 -2.50
C MET A 1 15.51 5.18 -1.23
N LEU A 2 14.88 4.01 -1.36
CA LEU A 2 14.32 3.24 -0.24
C LEU A 2 14.94 1.84 -0.22
N GLU A 3 15.63 1.48 0.85
CA GLU A 3 16.30 0.18 0.99
C GLU A 3 15.45 -0.77 1.83
N VAL A 4 15.22 -1.99 1.34
CA VAL A 4 14.49 -3.04 2.03
C VAL A 4 15.46 -3.87 2.86
N ARG A 5 15.32 -3.83 4.19
CA ARG A 5 16.06 -4.70 5.11
C ARG A 5 15.36 -6.04 5.30
N ASN A 6 14.03 -6.05 5.27
CA ASN A 6 13.19 -7.24 5.31
C ASN A 6 11.91 -6.98 4.49
N GLY A 7 11.58 -7.86 3.55
CA GLY A 7 10.38 -7.73 2.71
C GLY A 7 9.06 -8.09 3.40
N GLY A 8 9.12 -8.59 4.64
CA GLY A 8 7.96 -9.10 5.38
C GLY A 8 7.39 -10.37 4.78
N PHE A 9 6.15 -10.69 5.13
CA PHE A 9 5.44 -11.84 4.58
C PHE A 9 5.26 -11.70 3.06
N GLU A 10 4.64 -10.59 2.65
CA GLU A 10 4.51 -10.19 1.25
C GLU A 10 4.33 -8.66 1.15
N THR A 11 5.33 -7.97 0.60
CA THR A 11 5.24 -6.55 0.27
C THR A 11 5.38 -6.38 -1.24
N THR A 12 4.48 -5.61 -1.87
CA THR A 12 4.50 -5.36 -3.32
C THR A 12 4.35 -3.88 -3.63
N VAL A 13 4.83 -3.47 -4.80
CA VAL A 13 4.58 -2.12 -5.33
C VAL A 13 3.21 -2.12 -5.99
N GLN A 14 2.35 -1.18 -5.60
CA GLN A 14 1.02 -1.04 -6.15
C GLN A 14 0.77 0.41 -6.58
N ASP A 15 -0.05 0.61 -7.61
CA ASP A 15 -0.63 1.89 -7.97
C ASP A 15 -2.13 1.75 -8.23
N TYR A 16 -2.85 2.88 -8.20
CA TYR A 16 -4.28 2.94 -8.43
C TYR A 16 -4.59 3.79 -9.67
N PRO A 17 -5.43 3.34 -10.63
CA PRO A 17 -6.35 2.19 -10.54
C PRO A 17 -5.75 0.84 -10.98
N GLY A 18 -4.43 0.73 -11.07
CA GLY A 18 -3.77 -0.45 -11.64
C GLY A 18 -3.88 -0.49 -13.16
N ARG A 19 -3.71 -1.68 -13.74
CA ARG A 19 -3.74 -1.95 -15.19
C ARG A 19 -5.17 -2.15 -15.72
N ILE A 20 -6.01 -1.13 -15.59
CA ILE A 20 -7.38 -1.14 -16.14
C ILE A 20 -7.34 -1.21 -17.68
N GLY A 21 -8.35 -1.87 -18.27
CA GLY A 21 -8.52 -1.97 -19.73
C GLY A 21 -7.80 -3.15 -20.37
N MET A 22 -7.03 -3.93 -19.61
CA MET A 22 -6.25 -5.07 -20.13
C MET A 22 -6.92 -6.44 -19.88
N LEU A 23 -8.07 -6.47 -19.22
CA LEU A 23 -8.75 -7.72 -18.84
C LEU A 23 -9.17 -8.57 -20.05
N SER A 24 -9.57 -7.94 -21.16
CA SER A 24 -9.90 -8.64 -22.41
C SER A 24 -8.69 -9.35 -23.04
N LEU A 25 -7.48 -8.98 -22.65
CA LEU A 25 -6.22 -9.60 -23.05
C LEU A 25 -5.69 -10.60 -22.01
N GLY A 26 -6.45 -10.86 -20.94
CA GLY A 26 -6.11 -11.81 -19.89
C GLY A 26 -5.26 -11.23 -18.75
N PHE A 27 -5.01 -9.92 -18.71
CA PHE A 27 -4.27 -9.29 -17.61
C PHE A 27 -5.23 -8.71 -16.57
N ALA A 28 -5.16 -9.20 -15.34
CA ALA A 28 -5.88 -8.62 -14.21
C ALA A 28 -5.38 -7.20 -13.92
N PRO A 29 -6.23 -6.28 -13.42
CA PRO A 29 -5.81 -4.91 -13.07
C PRO A 29 -4.67 -4.85 -12.06
N ALA A 30 -4.60 -5.83 -11.13
CA ALA A 30 -3.83 -5.71 -9.89
C ALA A 30 -4.19 -4.41 -9.17
N GLY A 31 -3.21 -3.69 -8.64
CA GLY A 31 -3.43 -2.52 -7.82
C GLY A 31 -3.62 -2.89 -6.34
N PRO A 32 -3.82 -1.89 -5.48
CA PRO A 32 -4.04 -2.11 -4.06
C PRO A 32 -5.37 -2.85 -3.83
N MET A 33 -5.39 -3.78 -2.89
CA MET A 33 -6.58 -4.54 -2.52
C MET A 33 -7.64 -3.67 -1.82
N ASP A 34 -7.19 -2.70 -1.02
CA ASP A 34 -7.98 -1.63 -0.40
C ASP A 34 -7.46 -0.31 -0.97
N ASP A 35 -8.13 0.12 -2.04
CA ASP A 35 -7.80 1.34 -2.76
C ASP A 35 -8.06 2.60 -1.94
N TYR A 36 -9.01 2.55 -1.00
CA TYR A 36 -9.37 3.66 -0.13
C TYR A 36 -8.19 4.03 0.79
N ALA A 37 -7.68 3.06 1.56
CA ALA A 37 -6.54 3.29 2.43
C ALA A 37 -5.27 3.66 1.63
N PHE A 38 -5.02 2.99 0.50
CA PHE A 38 -3.89 3.29 -0.37
C PHE A 38 -3.91 4.73 -0.90
N ARG A 39 -5.08 5.21 -1.34
CA ARG A 39 -5.25 6.58 -1.86
C ARG A 39 -5.07 7.60 -0.75
N PHE A 40 -5.61 7.36 0.44
CA PHE A 40 -5.40 8.26 1.58
C PHE A 40 -3.92 8.37 1.98
N ALA A 41 -3.17 7.27 1.97
CA ALA A 41 -1.73 7.31 2.23
C ALA A 41 -1.02 8.25 1.22
N ASN A 42 -1.34 8.14 -0.07
CA ASN A 42 -0.78 9.02 -1.09
C ASN A 42 -1.17 10.50 -0.92
N VAL A 43 -2.44 10.78 -0.61
CA VAL A 43 -2.93 12.15 -0.36
C VAL A 43 -2.19 12.79 0.83
N LEU A 44 -1.98 12.04 1.91
CA LEU A 44 -1.29 12.54 3.10
C LEU A 44 0.13 13.01 2.80
N VAL A 45 0.86 12.34 1.89
CA VAL A 45 2.23 12.74 1.51
C VAL A 45 2.29 13.71 0.34
N GLY A 46 1.15 14.15 -0.19
CA GLY A 46 1.06 15.11 -1.30
C GLY A 46 1.29 14.50 -2.68
N ASN A 47 1.18 13.17 -2.83
CA ASN A 47 1.33 12.51 -4.10
C ASN A 47 0.09 12.73 -5.01
N PRO A 48 0.28 12.89 -6.33
CA PRO A 48 -0.84 12.94 -7.27
C PRO A 48 -1.49 11.55 -7.43
N PRO A 49 -2.74 11.48 -7.92
CA PRO A 49 -3.36 10.20 -8.31
C PRO A 49 -2.49 9.40 -9.28
N GLY A 50 -2.48 8.07 -9.15
CA GLY A 50 -1.63 7.19 -9.97
C GLY A 50 -0.22 6.98 -9.44
N THR A 51 0.17 7.65 -8.36
CA THR A 51 1.47 7.44 -7.73
C THR A 51 1.54 6.08 -7.04
N ALA A 52 2.65 5.36 -7.26
CA ALA A 52 2.86 4.05 -6.67
C ALA A 52 3.31 4.15 -5.20
N GLY A 53 2.83 3.21 -4.40
CA GLY A 53 3.22 3.00 -3.01
C GLY A 53 3.43 1.51 -2.73
N LEU A 54 3.57 1.14 -1.46
CA LEU A 54 3.72 -0.25 -1.06
C LEU A 54 2.42 -0.78 -0.45
N GLU A 55 2.00 -1.95 -0.87
CA GLU A 55 1.03 -2.80 -0.18
C GLU A 55 1.78 -3.84 0.65
N ILE A 56 1.50 -3.89 1.95
CA ILE A 56 2.14 -4.76 2.92
C ILE A 56 1.08 -5.72 3.44
N THR A 57 1.25 -7.01 3.14
CA THR A 57 0.35 -8.08 3.58
C THR A 57 0.92 -8.74 4.82
N ALA A 58 0.11 -8.85 5.88
CA ALA A 58 0.42 -9.50 7.17
C ALA A 58 1.64 -8.97 7.97
N GLY A 59 2.43 -8.03 7.43
CA GLY A 59 3.46 -7.28 8.16
C GLY A 59 4.88 -7.83 8.01
N GLY A 60 5.77 -7.39 8.90
CA GLY A 60 7.19 -7.76 8.91
C GLY A 60 8.11 -6.98 7.96
N LEU A 61 7.61 -5.94 7.29
CA LEU A 61 8.42 -5.05 6.45
C LEU A 61 9.39 -4.26 7.33
N VAL A 62 10.65 -4.15 6.91
CA VAL A 62 11.63 -3.22 7.48
C VAL A 62 12.35 -2.51 6.36
N ILE A 63 12.35 -1.18 6.39
CA ILE A 63 12.95 -0.32 5.35
C ILE A 63 13.77 0.81 5.96
N ALA A 64 14.79 1.25 5.22
CA ALA A 64 15.60 2.42 5.55
C ALA A 64 15.50 3.48 4.44
N PHE A 65 15.48 4.74 4.83
CA PHE A 65 15.43 5.88 3.91
C PHE A 65 16.84 6.42 3.65
N GLU A 66 17.13 6.80 2.40
CA GLU A 66 18.43 7.38 2.02
C GLU A 66 18.40 8.91 1.88
N ASP A 67 17.22 9.51 1.87
CA ASP A 67 17.00 10.96 1.73
C ASP A 67 15.79 11.40 2.57
N GLU A 68 15.57 12.71 2.67
CA GLU A 68 14.42 13.28 3.40
C GLU A 68 13.12 13.07 2.61
N ARG A 69 12.11 12.50 3.25
CA ARG A 69 10.80 12.18 2.65
C ARG A 69 9.65 12.39 3.62
N ALA A 70 8.46 12.63 3.09
CA ALA A 70 7.24 12.48 3.85
C ALA A 70 6.69 11.07 3.63
N ILE A 71 6.28 10.40 4.70
CA ILE A 71 5.65 9.08 4.63
C ILE A 71 4.29 9.11 5.29
N ALA A 72 3.40 8.21 4.88
CA ALA A 72 2.15 7.96 5.58
C ALA A 72 1.79 6.48 5.51
N VAL A 73 1.21 5.98 6.60
CA VAL A 73 0.77 4.60 6.75
C VAL A 73 -0.74 4.57 6.98
N CYS A 74 -1.48 3.84 6.16
CA CYS A 74 -2.93 3.63 6.30
C CYS A 74 -3.30 2.15 6.20
N GLY A 75 -4.54 1.78 6.50
CA GLY A 75 -5.01 0.40 6.46
C GLY A 75 -4.95 -0.28 7.83
N ALA A 76 -4.66 -1.58 7.85
CA ALA A 76 -4.54 -2.35 9.08
C ALA A 76 -3.37 -1.86 9.94
N ASP A 77 -3.52 -1.91 11.27
CA ASP A 77 -2.42 -1.58 12.18
C ASP A 77 -1.52 -2.80 12.39
N MET A 78 -0.28 -2.70 11.92
CA MET A 78 0.78 -3.70 12.05
C MET A 78 1.90 -3.20 12.98
N GLY A 79 1.58 -2.36 13.96
CA GLY A 79 2.55 -1.91 14.97
C GLY A 79 3.71 -1.12 14.36
N ALA A 80 3.42 -0.24 13.40
CA ALA A 80 4.43 0.53 12.68
C ALA A 80 5.28 1.36 13.66
N ARG A 81 6.61 1.30 13.51
CA ARG A 81 7.57 2.06 14.32
C ARG A 81 8.57 2.78 13.45
N LEU A 82 8.82 4.05 13.77
CA LEU A 82 9.89 4.85 13.18
C LEU A 82 11.02 4.99 14.21
N ASN A 83 12.20 4.46 13.92
CA ASN A 83 13.35 4.42 14.83
C ASN A 83 12.98 3.86 16.22
N GLY A 84 12.22 2.76 16.25
CA GLY A 84 11.74 2.13 17.47
C GLY A 84 10.58 2.85 18.18
N GLN A 85 10.15 4.03 17.72
CA GLN A 85 9.00 4.75 18.31
C GLN A 85 7.70 4.42 17.56
N PRO A 86 6.59 4.12 18.26
CA PRO A 86 5.31 3.87 17.63
C PRO A 86 4.84 5.01 16.72
N LEU A 87 4.27 4.66 15.58
CA LEU A 87 3.74 5.57 14.57
C LEU A 87 2.20 5.47 14.54
N GLU A 88 1.52 6.60 14.61
CA GLU A 88 0.05 6.65 14.46
C GLU A 88 -0.29 6.52 12.97
N LEU A 89 -1.15 5.56 12.62
CA LEU A 89 -1.65 5.44 11.25
C LEU A 89 -2.52 6.65 10.86
N TRP A 90 -2.80 6.78 9.56
CA TRP A 90 -3.62 7.83 8.97
C TRP A 90 -3.08 9.24 9.21
N ARG A 91 -1.75 9.33 9.38
CA ARG A 91 -0.98 10.56 9.56
C ARG A 91 0.31 10.50 8.76
N SER A 92 0.74 11.66 8.26
CA SER A 92 2.03 11.81 7.60
C SER A 92 3.16 12.21 8.56
N TYR A 93 4.37 11.71 8.31
CA TYR A 93 5.58 11.95 9.09
C TYR A 93 6.74 12.33 8.19
N LEU A 94 7.68 13.11 8.72
CA LEU A 94 8.96 13.38 8.06
C LEU A 94 9.95 12.29 8.47
N VAL A 95 10.65 11.72 7.49
CA VAL A 95 11.79 10.83 7.69
C VAL A 95 13.02 11.42 7.02
N ARG A 96 14.19 11.07 7.52
CA ARG A 96 15.50 11.51 7.02
C ARG A 96 16.35 10.32 6.62
N ALA A 97 17.46 10.61 5.94
CA ALA A 97 18.48 9.62 5.63
C ALA A 97 18.92 8.88 6.91
N GLY A 98 18.88 7.55 6.86
CA GLY A 98 19.21 6.67 7.98
C GLY A 98 18.04 6.28 8.89
N ASP A 99 16.88 6.93 8.76
CA ASP A 99 15.69 6.53 9.52
C ASP A 99 15.21 5.15 9.09
N LEU A 100 14.77 4.36 10.08
CA LEU A 100 14.30 2.99 9.93
C LEU A 100 12.79 2.93 10.23
N LEU A 101 12.01 2.43 9.28
CA LEU A 101 10.59 2.13 9.48
C LEU A 101 10.38 0.62 9.52
N GLU A 102 9.74 0.16 10.60
CA GLU A 102 9.54 -1.25 10.92
C GLU A 102 8.06 -1.53 11.13
N PHE A 103 7.61 -2.70 10.67
CA PHE A 103 6.26 -3.21 10.90
C PHE A 103 6.34 -4.57 11.59
N ASP A 104 5.56 -4.75 12.64
CA ASP A 104 5.35 -6.08 13.24
C ASP A 104 4.46 -6.94 12.34
N TYR A 105 4.28 -8.19 12.74
CA TYR A 105 3.22 -9.03 12.18
C TYR A 105 1.88 -8.65 12.80
N LEU A 106 0.84 -8.69 11.97
CA LEU A 106 -0.53 -8.37 12.33
C LEU A 106 -0.98 -9.08 13.63
N GLN A 107 -1.44 -8.29 14.61
CA GLN A 107 -2.04 -8.77 15.87
C GLN A 107 -3.52 -8.42 16.01
N GLY A 108 -3.98 -7.40 15.27
CA GLY A 108 -5.34 -6.85 15.32
C GLY A 108 -6.11 -7.07 14.01
N PRO A 109 -7.28 -6.44 13.84
CA PRO A 109 -8.11 -6.60 12.65
C PRO A 109 -7.47 -6.04 11.37
N GLY A 110 -8.03 -6.45 10.23
CA GLY A 110 -7.52 -6.10 8.91
C GLY A 110 -6.50 -7.13 8.39
N PHE A 111 -5.84 -6.82 7.27
CA PHE A 111 -4.85 -7.74 6.68
C PHE A 111 -3.76 -7.05 5.86
N ARG A 112 -4.05 -5.87 5.31
CA ARG A 112 -3.14 -5.09 4.49
C ARG A 112 -2.96 -3.68 5.02
N THR A 113 -1.72 -3.21 4.93
CA THR A 113 -1.30 -1.86 5.29
C THR A 113 -0.64 -1.22 4.08
N TYR A 114 -0.77 0.09 3.93
CA TYR A 114 -0.25 0.82 2.79
C TYR A 114 0.72 1.89 3.23
N LEU A 115 1.92 1.87 2.65
CA LEU A 115 2.92 2.91 2.83
C LEU A 115 3.00 3.75 1.57
N ALA A 116 2.78 5.05 1.72
CA ALA A 116 3.11 6.04 0.71
C ALA A 116 4.36 6.81 1.13
N VAL A 117 5.17 7.20 0.15
CA VAL A 117 6.36 8.03 0.30
C VAL A 117 6.22 9.20 -0.70
N SER A 118 6.54 10.43 -0.29
CA SER A 118 6.45 11.61 -1.16
C SER A 118 7.35 11.45 -2.39
N GLY A 119 6.76 11.65 -3.58
CA GLY A 119 7.39 11.37 -4.88
C GLY A 119 7.11 9.95 -5.41
N GLY A 120 6.63 9.05 -4.55
CA GLY A 120 6.24 7.68 -4.92
C GLY A 120 7.40 6.74 -5.20
N ILE A 121 7.05 5.48 -5.43
CA ILE A 121 7.98 4.43 -5.86
C ILE A 121 8.12 4.48 -7.39
N ASP A 122 9.29 4.87 -7.89
CA ASP A 122 9.50 5.15 -9.32
C ASP A 122 10.03 3.94 -10.10
N VAL A 123 9.25 2.85 -10.07
CA VAL A 123 9.50 1.70 -10.94
C VAL A 123 8.92 1.95 -12.35
N PRO A 124 9.46 1.32 -13.41
CA PRO A 124 8.91 1.48 -14.75
C PRO A 124 7.46 0.98 -14.83
N PRO A 125 6.56 1.72 -15.51
CA PRO A 125 5.22 1.21 -15.78
C PRO A 125 5.29 0.05 -16.80
N VAL A 126 4.51 -1.00 -16.55
CA VAL A 126 4.31 -2.11 -17.47
C VAL A 126 2.83 -2.12 -17.85
N LEU A 127 2.51 -2.13 -19.15
CA LEU A 127 1.13 -2.04 -19.64
C LEU A 127 0.34 -0.86 -19.01
N GLY A 128 1.00 0.27 -18.81
CA GLY A 128 0.38 1.51 -18.31
C GLY A 128 0.21 1.61 -16.79
N SER A 129 0.68 0.64 -15.98
CA SER A 129 0.69 0.79 -14.52
C SER A 129 1.93 0.16 -13.87
N ARG A 130 2.23 0.60 -12.64
CA ARG A 130 3.33 0.16 -11.79
C ARG A 130 2.91 -0.95 -10.82
N ALA A 131 1.66 -1.41 -10.86
CA ALA A 131 1.14 -2.46 -9.98
C ALA A 131 1.75 -3.84 -10.24
N THR A 132 2.23 -4.49 -9.19
CA THR A 132 2.69 -5.88 -9.23
C THR A 132 1.51 -6.85 -9.37
N TYR A 133 1.57 -7.73 -10.37
CA TYR A 133 0.73 -8.93 -10.46
C TYR A 133 1.59 -10.18 -10.30
N LEU A 134 1.57 -10.72 -9.09
CA LEU A 134 2.42 -11.84 -8.68
C LEU A 134 2.21 -13.12 -9.52
N PRO A 135 0.96 -13.57 -9.81
CA PRO A 135 0.76 -14.80 -10.59
C PRO A 135 1.39 -14.77 -11.98
N GLY A 136 1.49 -13.59 -12.60
CA GLY A 136 2.07 -13.40 -13.93
C GLY A 136 3.50 -12.87 -13.94
N ALA A 137 4.07 -12.54 -12.78
CA ALA A 137 5.35 -11.83 -12.64
C ALA A 137 5.42 -10.51 -13.43
N ILE A 138 4.38 -9.67 -13.34
CA ILE A 138 4.23 -8.44 -14.14
C ILE A 138 4.27 -7.20 -13.26
N GLY A 139 4.99 -6.16 -13.71
CA GLY A 139 4.97 -4.83 -13.11
C GLY A 139 5.68 -4.74 -11.75
N GLY A 140 5.51 -3.61 -11.08
CA GLY A 140 6.15 -3.34 -9.80
C GLY A 140 7.67 -3.44 -9.82
N PHE A 141 8.23 -3.94 -8.73
CA PHE A 141 9.66 -4.22 -8.64
C PHE A 141 9.94 -5.65 -9.15
N GLU A 142 10.44 -5.73 -10.39
CA GLU A 142 10.83 -6.99 -11.04
C GLU A 142 9.72 -8.07 -11.12
N GLY A 143 8.44 -7.68 -11.07
CA GLY A 143 7.32 -8.62 -11.14
C GLY A 143 7.11 -9.46 -9.87
N ARG A 144 7.79 -9.14 -8.77
CA ARG A 144 7.80 -9.99 -7.56
C ARG A 144 7.52 -9.17 -6.29
N LYS A 145 7.42 -9.90 -5.17
CA LYS A 145 7.46 -9.29 -3.84
C LYS A 145 8.86 -8.78 -3.51
N LEU A 146 8.92 -7.77 -2.64
CA LEU A 146 10.17 -7.21 -2.16
C LEU A 146 10.92 -8.22 -1.27
N GLN A 147 12.23 -8.13 -1.30
CA GLN A 147 13.17 -8.98 -0.58
C GLN A 147 14.27 -8.12 0.07
N ALA A 148 14.95 -8.68 1.07
CA ALA A 148 16.07 -8.00 1.71
C ALA A 148 17.17 -7.68 0.68
N GLY A 149 17.67 -6.44 0.71
CA GLY A 149 18.66 -5.93 -0.23
C GLY A 149 18.07 -5.21 -1.44
N ASP A 150 16.76 -5.28 -1.68
CA ASP A 150 16.12 -4.50 -2.73
C ASP A 150 16.28 -2.99 -2.44
N ARG A 151 16.60 -2.21 -3.47
CA ARG A 151 16.68 -0.75 -3.40
C ARG A 151 15.73 -0.16 -4.41
N LEU A 152 14.68 0.47 -3.91
CA LEU A 152 13.61 1.02 -4.73
C LEU A 152 13.92 2.49 -5.06
N PRO A 153 13.86 2.87 -6.35
CA PRO A 153 13.91 4.26 -6.76
C PRO A 153 12.68 5.01 -6.23
N LEU A 154 12.91 6.26 -5.82
CA LEU A 154 11.86 7.18 -5.43
C LEU A 154 11.81 8.32 -6.44
N GLY A 155 10.61 8.74 -6.82
CA GLY A 155 10.43 9.92 -7.68
C GLY A 155 10.71 11.22 -6.93
N GLU A 156 10.70 12.34 -7.64
CA GLU A 156 10.85 13.66 -7.03
C GLU A 156 9.56 14.09 -6.30
N PRO A 157 9.62 14.55 -5.04
CA PRO A 157 8.46 15.10 -4.35
C PRO A 157 7.91 16.34 -5.08
N LEU A 158 6.58 16.46 -5.18
CA LEU A 158 5.96 17.66 -5.78
C LEU A 158 6.07 18.91 -4.89
N THR A 159 6.21 18.70 -3.59
CA THR A 159 6.35 19.74 -2.58
C THR A 159 7.45 19.35 -1.61
N ASP A 160 7.97 20.33 -0.87
CA ASP A 160 8.87 20.07 0.26
C ASP A 160 8.25 19.02 1.22
N PRO A 161 8.93 17.88 1.46
CA PRO A 161 8.49 16.86 2.41
C PRO A 161 8.07 17.40 3.78
N ALA A 162 8.75 18.44 4.28
CA ALA A 162 8.44 19.03 5.58
C ALA A 162 7.04 19.67 5.62
N GLN A 163 6.52 20.14 4.48
CA GLN A 163 5.17 20.73 4.37
C GLN A 163 4.06 19.67 4.32
N ALA A 164 4.40 18.45 3.92
CA ALA A 164 3.45 17.34 3.95
C ALA A 164 3.36 16.72 5.35
N ALA A 165 4.41 16.81 6.17
CA ALA A 165 4.44 16.24 7.51
C ALA A 165 3.34 16.79 8.43
N GLY A 166 2.81 15.94 9.30
CA GLY A 166 1.78 16.29 10.28
C GLY A 166 0.33 16.34 9.78
N ARG A 167 0.07 16.18 8.48
CA ARG A 167 -1.29 15.98 7.95
C ARG A 167 -1.91 14.72 8.55
N ARG A 168 -3.22 14.76 8.77
CA ARG A 168 -4.02 13.68 9.37
C ARG A 168 -5.34 13.54 8.63
N VAL A 169 -5.81 12.31 8.48
CA VAL A 169 -7.17 12.06 8.00
C VAL A 169 -8.17 12.35 9.15
N PRO A 170 -9.27 13.07 8.89
CA PRO A 170 -10.34 13.22 9.87
C PRO A 170 -10.85 11.86 10.33
N ALA A 171 -11.07 11.69 11.64
CA ALA A 171 -11.48 10.40 12.21
C ALA A 171 -12.76 9.83 11.58
N SER A 172 -13.69 10.68 11.14
CA SER A 172 -14.92 10.27 10.45
C SER A 172 -14.71 9.66 9.06
N LEU A 173 -13.52 9.82 8.47
CA LEU A 173 -13.15 9.24 7.17
C LEU A 173 -12.27 7.99 7.32
N ILE A 174 -11.87 7.64 8.55
CA ILE A 174 -11.09 6.43 8.80
C ILE A 174 -12.07 5.24 8.90
N PRO A 175 -11.92 4.18 8.09
CA PRO A 175 -12.79 3.02 8.15
C PRO A 175 -12.68 2.32 9.50
N SER A 176 -13.80 1.77 9.96
CA SER A 176 -13.80 0.81 11.07
C SER A 176 -13.35 -0.55 10.55
N TYR A 177 -12.44 -1.22 11.28
CA TYR A 177 -12.01 -2.58 11.00
C TYR A 177 -12.56 -3.49 12.11
N PRO A 178 -13.69 -4.19 11.88
CA PRO A 178 -14.23 -5.16 12.82
C PRO A 178 -13.17 -6.17 13.29
N GLY A 179 -13.20 -6.48 14.59
CA GLY A 179 -12.33 -7.46 15.23
C GLY A 179 -12.46 -8.88 14.63
N TYR A 180 -11.51 -9.76 14.94
CA TYR A 180 -11.52 -11.15 14.44
C TYR A 180 -12.79 -11.95 14.79
N ASN A 181 -13.44 -11.60 15.90
CA ASN A 181 -14.66 -12.24 16.38
C ASN A 181 -15.92 -11.46 15.96
N GLU A 182 -15.77 -10.44 15.13
CA GLU A 182 -16.86 -9.59 14.66
C GLU A 182 -17.19 -9.93 13.20
N VAL A 183 -18.41 -9.57 12.80
CA VAL A 183 -18.95 -9.90 11.48
C VAL A 183 -18.65 -8.76 10.51
N TRP A 184 -18.09 -9.11 9.35
CA TRP A 184 -18.04 -8.21 8.20
C TRP A 184 -19.31 -8.39 7.37
N GLU A 185 -20.05 -7.30 7.19
CA GLU A 185 -21.17 -7.25 6.25
C GLU A 185 -20.69 -6.61 4.95
N VAL A 186 -20.86 -7.32 3.84
CA VAL A 186 -20.47 -6.86 2.50
C VAL A 186 -21.69 -6.88 1.61
N GLU A 187 -22.08 -5.71 1.11
CA GLU A 187 -23.15 -5.61 0.12
C GLU A 187 -22.67 -6.20 -1.22
N ALA A 188 -23.46 -7.10 -1.77
CA ALA A 188 -23.17 -7.75 -3.05
C ALA A 188 -24.34 -7.55 -4.02
N THR A 189 -24.02 -7.35 -5.29
CA THR A 189 -25.03 -7.41 -6.37
C THR A 189 -25.22 -8.86 -6.78
N ARG A 190 -26.47 -9.33 -6.87
CA ARG A 190 -26.78 -10.69 -7.31
C ARG A 190 -26.35 -10.91 -8.76
N GLY A 191 -25.76 -12.07 -9.06
CA GLY A 191 -25.55 -12.57 -10.42
C GLY A 191 -24.09 -12.91 -10.76
N PRO A 192 -23.79 -13.22 -12.03
CA PRO A 192 -24.77 -13.60 -13.05
C PRO A 192 -25.33 -15.02 -12.84
N GLN A 193 -24.60 -15.94 -12.21
CA GLN A 193 -25.00 -17.35 -12.04
C GLN A 193 -25.69 -17.65 -10.69
N ALA A 194 -26.43 -16.70 -10.14
CA ALA A 194 -27.19 -16.88 -8.90
C ALA A 194 -28.62 -17.40 -9.14
N ASP A 195 -28.88 -17.94 -10.33
CA ASP A 195 -30.18 -18.47 -10.74
C ASP A 195 -30.36 -19.95 -10.33
N PRO A 196 -31.60 -20.41 -10.16
CA PRO A 196 -31.91 -21.78 -9.74
C PRO A 196 -31.32 -22.88 -10.62
N ASP A 197 -31.02 -22.56 -11.88
CA ASP A 197 -30.39 -23.47 -12.84
C ASP A 197 -28.96 -23.86 -12.44
N TYR A 198 -28.30 -23.05 -11.60
CA TYR A 198 -26.93 -23.26 -11.14
C TYR A 198 -26.82 -23.47 -9.63
N MET A 199 -27.77 -22.95 -8.85
CA MET A 199 -27.76 -22.95 -7.39
C MET A 199 -29.12 -23.40 -6.87
N THR A 200 -29.18 -24.50 -6.11
CA THR A 200 -30.42 -24.91 -5.44
C THR A 200 -30.79 -23.89 -4.36
N ALA A 201 -32.09 -23.62 -4.24
CA ALA A 201 -32.66 -22.73 -3.22
C ALA A 201 -32.44 -23.21 -1.79
#